data_AF-A0A314YD75-F1
#
_entry.id   AF-A0A314YD75-F1
#
_cell.length_a   1.000
_cell.length_b   1.000
_cell.length_c   1.000
_cell.angle_alpha   90.00
_cell.angle_beta   90.00
_cell.angle_gamma   90.00
#
_symmetry.space_group_name_H-M   'P 1'
#
loop_
_entity.id
_entity.type
_entity.pdbx_description
1 polymer ?
#
loop_
_entity_poly.entity_id
_entity_poly.type
_entity_poly.pdbx_seq_one_letter_code
_entity_poly.pdbx_strand_id
1 'polypeptide(L)'
;MKLLEAILKAGNRMNAGTSRGNAQAFNLSSLRKLSDVRSSDGKTTLLHFVVEEVVRSEGKRCVINTNHSLSRSSSQSHNRNLSSENLKPNEDREKEYMMLGLPMVGGISAEFSNVKKAAAIDYDSFAGTCSALTTRVAEIRELVIQRENNGGGRFVREMKAFLQAAEEELTV
;
A
#
# COMPACT_ATOMS: atom_id res chain seq x y z
N MET A 1 6.89 5.77 -0.41
CA MET A 1 6.78 4.57 -1.26
C MET A 1 7.41 4.83 -2.63
N LYS A 2 8.58 4.26 -2.91
CA LYS A 2 9.32 4.50 -4.17
C LYS A 2 9.00 3.51 -5.30
N LEU A 3 8.20 2.47 -5.01
CA LEU A 3 7.85 1.45 -6.00
C LEU A 3 7.09 2.04 -7.20
N LEU A 4 6.08 2.87 -6.94
CA LEU A 4 5.32 3.53 -8.01
C LEU A 4 6.20 4.47 -8.84
N GLU A 5 7.12 5.19 -8.19
CA GLU A 5 8.08 6.05 -8.89
C GLU A 5 9.05 5.24 -9.77
N ALA A 6 9.56 4.11 -9.26
CA ALA A 6 10.42 3.20 -10.02
C ALA A 6 9.69 2.62 -11.24
N ILE A 7 8.42 2.24 -11.08
CA ILE A 7 7.56 1.77 -12.17
C ILE A 7 7.35 2.86 -13.22
N LEU A 8 7.06 4.10 -12.79
CA LEU A 8 6.89 5.22 -13.70
C LEU A 8 8.17 5.51 -14.49
N LYS A 9 9.33 5.53 -13.81
CA LYS A 9 10.65 5.72 -14.44
C LYS A 9 10.97 4.63 -15.45
N ALA A 10 10.76 3.36 -15.08
CA ALA A 10 10.95 2.23 -15.97
C ALA A 10 10.02 2.31 -17.20
N GLY A 11 8.74 2.58 -16.98
CA GLY A 11 7.75 2.75 -18.03
C GLY A 11 8.10 3.89 -18.99
N ASN A 12 8.51 5.05 -18.48
CA ASN A 12 8.94 6.18 -19.31
C ASN A 12 10.18 5.86 -20.13
N ARG A 13 11.15 5.13 -19.55
CA ARG A 13 12.36 4.70 -20.26
C ARG A 13 12.03 3.73 -21.40
N MET A 14 11.15 2.77 -21.16
CA MET A 14 10.75 1.77 -22.15
C MET A 14 9.89 2.35 -23.27
N ASN A 15 9.09 3.38 -22.98
CA ASN A 15 8.21 4.04 -23.95
C ASN A 15 8.83 5.32 -24.54
N ALA A 16 10.14 5.53 -24.37
CA ALA A 16 10.83 6.69 -24.92
C ALA A 16 10.62 6.79 -26.44
N GLY A 17 10.30 8.00 -26.93
CA GLY A 17 10.01 8.24 -28.35
C GLY A 17 8.60 7.86 -28.80
N THR A 18 7.73 7.38 -27.89
CA THR A 18 6.31 7.14 -28.18
C THR A 18 5.41 8.17 -27.47
N SER A 19 4.13 8.23 -27.82
CA SER A 19 3.13 9.04 -27.11
C SER A 19 2.91 8.63 -25.63
N ARG A 20 3.44 7.47 -25.22
CA ARG A 20 3.41 6.97 -23.84
C ARG A 20 4.69 7.25 -23.07
N GLY A 21 5.69 7.89 -23.70
CA GLY A 21 6.90 8.36 -23.04
C GLY A 21 6.65 9.64 -22.23
N ASN A 22 7.52 9.93 -21.26
CA ASN A 22 7.44 11.13 -20.40
C ASN A 22 6.09 11.32 -19.67
N ALA A 23 5.42 10.23 -19.31
CA ALA A 23 4.23 10.28 -18.49
C ALA A 23 4.56 10.84 -17.09
N GLN A 24 3.61 11.59 -16.52
CA GLN A 24 3.70 12.09 -15.14
C GLN A 24 3.10 11.13 -14.11
N ALA A 25 2.21 10.25 -14.57
CA ALA A 25 1.52 9.25 -13.75
C ALA A 25 1.08 8.06 -14.62
N PHE A 26 0.63 7.00 -13.97
CA PHE A 26 0.02 5.84 -14.63
C PHE A 26 -1.18 5.35 -13.81
N ASN A 27 -2.11 4.67 -14.46
CA ASN A 27 -3.26 4.07 -13.79
C ASN A 27 -2.83 2.82 -13.00
N LEU A 28 -3.25 2.69 -11.74
CA LEU A 28 -2.90 1.56 -10.85
C LEU A 28 -3.29 0.18 -11.41
N SER A 29 -4.30 0.09 -12.29
CA SER A 29 -4.62 -1.15 -13.00
C SER A 29 -3.45 -1.68 -13.84
N SER A 30 -2.53 -0.80 -14.24
CA SER A 30 -1.31 -1.16 -14.99
C SER A 30 -0.31 -1.96 -14.16
N LEU A 31 -0.39 -1.94 -12.82
CA LEU A 31 0.47 -2.74 -11.95
C LEU A 31 0.35 -4.24 -12.26
N ARG A 32 -0.86 -4.70 -12.63
CA ARG A 32 -1.10 -6.10 -13.03
C ARG A 32 -0.38 -6.48 -14.33
N LYS A 33 -0.07 -5.51 -15.18
CA LYS A 33 0.58 -5.75 -16.49
C LYS A 33 2.09 -5.97 -16.37
N LEU A 34 2.69 -5.61 -15.22
CA LEU A 34 4.13 -5.76 -15.01
C LEU A 34 4.57 -7.23 -15.01
N SER A 35 3.68 -8.17 -14.66
CA SER A 35 3.93 -9.61 -14.76
C SER A 35 3.87 -10.15 -16.20
N ASP A 36 3.25 -9.40 -17.10
CA ASP A 36 2.94 -9.86 -18.46
C ASP A 36 4.02 -9.42 -19.44
N VAL A 37 4.67 -8.29 -19.18
CA VAL A 37 5.80 -7.78 -19.97
C VAL A 37 7.05 -8.57 -19.61
N ARG A 38 7.67 -9.23 -20.60
CA ARG A 38 8.82 -10.11 -20.44
C ARG A 38 10.04 -9.62 -21.22
N SER A 39 11.22 -9.97 -20.72
CA SER A 39 12.48 -9.87 -21.46
C SER A 39 12.46 -10.82 -22.68
N SER A 40 13.42 -10.64 -23.58
CA SER A 40 13.60 -11.49 -24.77
C SER A 40 13.83 -12.96 -24.44
N ASP A 41 14.27 -13.27 -23.22
CA ASP A 41 14.44 -14.64 -22.73
C ASP A 41 13.12 -15.32 -22.31
N GLY A 42 12.02 -14.56 -22.22
CA GLY A 42 10.72 -15.03 -21.75
C GLY A 42 10.63 -15.39 -20.27
N LYS A 43 11.75 -15.38 -19.52
CA LYS A 43 11.84 -15.82 -18.13
C LYS A 43 11.64 -14.66 -17.16
N THR A 44 12.33 -13.55 -17.43
CA THR A 44 12.32 -12.39 -16.54
C THR A 44 11.21 -11.42 -16.94
N THR A 45 10.38 -11.01 -15.98
CA THR A 45 9.30 -10.03 -16.21
C THR A 45 9.75 -8.62 -15.81
N LEU A 46 9.03 -7.60 -16.27
CA LEU A 46 9.25 -6.22 -15.84
C LEU A 46 9.07 -6.07 -14.32
N LEU A 47 8.17 -6.84 -13.71
CA LEU A 47 8.00 -6.87 -12.26
C LEU A 47 9.28 -7.34 -11.55
N HIS A 48 9.94 -8.41 -12.02
CA HIS A 48 11.19 -8.89 -11.43
C HIS A 48 12.25 -7.79 -11.45
N PHE A 49 12.45 -7.18 -12.62
CA PHE A 49 13.40 -6.07 -12.80
C PHE A 49 13.12 -4.89 -11.87
N VAL A 50 11.86 -4.44 -11.80
CA VAL A 50 11.47 -3.30 -10.94
C VAL A 50 11.72 -3.59 -9.47
N VAL A 51 11.41 -4.81 -9.00
CA VAL A 51 11.64 -5.19 -7.60
C VAL A 51 13.13 -5.19 -7.29
N GLU A 52 13.96 -5.79 -8.14
CA GLU A 52 15.42 -5.77 -7.99
C GLU A 52 15.97 -4.34 -7.97
N GLU A 53 15.49 -3.48 -8.87
CA GLU A 53 15.93 -2.08 -8.94
C GLU A 53 15.60 -1.30 -7.67
N VAL A 54 14.40 -1.51 -7.10
CA VAL A 54 13.98 -0.88 -5.84
C VAL A 54 14.81 -1.40 -4.68
N VAL A 55 15.00 -2.73 -4.58
CA VAL A 55 15.87 -3.35 -3.56
C VAL A 55 17.27 -2.75 -3.63
N ARG A 56 17.89 -2.74 -4.81
CA ARG A 56 19.23 -2.18 -5.02
C ARG A 56 19.29 -0.70 -4.65
N SER A 57 18.28 0.09 -5.01
CA SER A 57 18.23 1.52 -4.72
C SER A 57 18.07 1.83 -3.23
N GLU A 58 17.28 1.03 -2.51
CA GLU A 58 17.16 1.14 -1.05
C GLU A 58 18.46 0.73 -0.35
N GLY A 59 19.12 -0.34 -0.80
CA GLY A 59 20.43 -0.75 -0.30
C GLY A 59 21.51 0.32 -0.49
N LYS A 60 21.59 0.93 -1.68
CA LYS A 60 22.48 2.07 -1.96
C LYS A 60 22.26 3.22 -0.98
N ARG A 61 21.00 3.54 -0.69
CA ARG A 61 20.62 4.60 0.24
C ARG A 61 21.05 4.31 1.68
N CYS A 62 20.92 3.05 2.13
CA CYS A 62 21.40 2.63 3.44
C CYS A 62 22.90 2.87 3.60
N VAL A 63 23.71 2.46 2.61
CA VAL A 63 25.17 2.67 2.64
C VAL A 63 25.53 4.17 2.70
N ILE A 64 24.86 5.01 1.90
CA ILE A 64 25.10 6.47 1.91
C ILE A 64 24.76 7.06 3.29
N ASN A 65 23.63 6.67 3.87
CA ASN A 65 23.19 7.21 5.16
C ASN A 65 24.09 6.76 6.32
N THR A 66 24.59 5.51 6.28
CA THR A 66 25.55 5.01 7.26
C THR A 66 26.87 5.76 7.20
N ASN A 67 27.38 6.07 5.99
CA ASN A 67 28.62 6.84 5.81
C ASN A 67 28.53 8.26 6.38
N HIS A 68 27.35 8.87 6.38
CA HIS A 68 27.14 10.21 6.93
C HIS A 68 27.14 10.22 8.48
N SER A 69 26.72 9.12 9.13
CA SER A 69 26.72 9.00 10.60
C SER A 69 28.13 8.86 11.19
N LEU A 70 29.06 8.27 10.44
CA LEU A 70 30.46 8.10 10.84
C LEU A 70 31.36 9.30 10.49
N SER A 71 30.94 10.19 9.58
CA SER A 71 31.63 11.46 9.32
C SER A 71 31.30 12.59 10.31
N ARG A 72 30.31 12.42 11.19
CA ARG A 72 29.89 13.46 12.16
C ARG A 72 30.62 13.40 13.51
N SER A 73 31.40 12.34 13.75
CA SER A 73 32.18 12.19 14.99
C SER A 73 33.66 12.55 14.85
N SER A 74 34.12 12.97 13.66
CA SER A 74 35.52 13.34 13.42
C SER A 74 35.65 14.83 13.12
N SER A 75 35.51 15.65 14.16
CA SER A 75 36.16 16.97 14.19
C SER A 75 37.67 16.77 14.30
N GLN A 76 38.33 16.44 13.18
CA GLN A 76 39.77 16.60 13.08
C GLN A 76 40.17 16.87 11.64
N SER A 77 40.54 18.12 11.43
CA SER A 77 41.36 18.61 10.33
C SER A 77 42.55 17.68 10.09
N HIS A 78 42.74 17.23 8.86
CA HIS A 78 43.98 17.43 8.09
C HIS A 78 43.84 16.76 6.72
N ASN A 79 44.24 17.52 5.69
CA ASN A 79 44.38 17.14 4.28
C ASN A 79 44.58 15.64 4.05
N ARG A 80 43.57 14.99 3.44
CA ARG A 80 43.79 13.78 2.67
C ARG A 80 43.25 14.01 1.27
N ASN A 81 44.17 13.99 0.32
CA ASN A 81 43.90 13.93 -1.10
C ASN A 81 42.79 12.92 -1.38
N LEU A 82 41.75 13.39 -2.06
CA LEU A 82 40.59 12.62 -2.47
C LEU A 82 40.98 11.70 -3.63
N SER A 83 41.72 10.63 -3.32
CA SER A 83 42.09 9.61 -4.28
C SER A 83 42.30 8.28 -3.57
N SER A 84 41.21 7.56 -3.38
CA SER A 84 41.24 6.10 -3.36
C SER A 84 39.86 5.61 -3.76
N GLU A 85 39.71 5.40 -5.06
CA GLU A 85 38.62 4.62 -5.62
C GLU A 85 38.58 3.26 -4.91
N ASN A 86 37.47 3.02 -4.24
CA ASN A 86 37.14 1.76 -3.59
C ASN A 86 37.11 0.62 -4.61
N LEU A 87 38.21 -0.13 -4.71
CA LEU A 87 38.33 -1.40 -5.43
C LEU A 87 37.71 -2.56 -4.64
N LYS A 88 36.44 -2.45 -4.23
CA LYS A 88 35.65 -3.68 -4.04
C LYS A 88 35.25 -4.15 -5.45
N PRO A 89 35.36 -5.45 -5.80
CA PRO A 89 34.77 -5.98 -7.02
C PRO A 89 33.33 -5.48 -7.13
N ASN A 90 32.93 -4.96 -8.30
CA ASN A 90 31.60 -4.38 -8.49
C ASN A 90 30.47 -5.33 -8.02
N GLU A 91 30.69 -6.64 -8.13
CA GLU A 91 29.77 -7.69 -7.68
C GLU A 91 29.59 -7.74 -6.15
N ASP A 92 30.65 -7.58 -5.37
CA ASP A 92 30.57 -7.64 -3.91
C ASP A 92 29.77 -6.47 -3.35
N ARG A 93 29.92 -5.31 -3.99
CA ARG A 93 29.20 -4.09 -3.64
C ARG A 93 27.73 -4.17 -4.06
N GLU A 94 27.43 -4.83 -5.17
CA GLU A 94 26.05 -5.10 -5.58
C GLU A 94 25.34 -6.07 -4.63
N LYS A 95 26.02 -7.16 -4.23
CA LYS A 95 25.52 -8.09 -3.21
C LYS A 95 25.24 -7.37 -1.88
N GLU A 96 26.13 -6.47 -1.46
CA GLU A 96 25.95 -5.65 -0.26
C GLU A 96 24.68 -4.78 -0.34
N TYR A 97 24.41 -4.15 -1.49
CA TYR A 97 23.17 -3.38 -1.68
C TYR A 97 21.93 -4.27 -1.65
N MET A 98 21.97 -5.43 -2.30
CA MET A 98 20.83 -6.35 -2.29
C MET A 98 20.52 -6.85 -0.88
N MET A 99 21.55 -7.20 -0.11
CA MET A 99 21.41 -7.64 1.29
C MET A 99 20.75 -6.58 2.17
N LEU A 100 21.15 -5.31 2.04
CA LEU A 100 20.58 -4.21 2.84
C LEU A 100 19.19 -3.76 2.36
N GLY A 101 18.92 -3.87 1.07
CA GLY A 101 17.66 -3.42 0.49
C GLY A 101 16.50 -4.41 0.65
N LEU A 102 16.79 -5.72 0.68
CA LEU A 102 15.76 -6.75 0.67
C LEU A 102 14.78 -6.66 1.86
N PRO A 103 15.24 -6.45 3.12
CA PRO A 103 14.33 -6.30 4.26
C PRO A 103 13.38 -5.09 4.12
N MET A 104 13.83 -4.02 3.46
CA MET A 104 13.02 -2.81 3.26
C MET A 104 11.84 -3.04 2.31
N VAL A 105 11.98 -3.97 1.36
CA VAL A 105 10.93 -4.29 0.38
C VAL A 105 10.06 -5.46 0.86
N GLY A 106 10.61 -6.36 1.69
CA GLY A 106 9.88 -7.51 2.25
C GLY A 106 8.69 -7.13 3.13
N GLY A 107 8.73 -5.97 3.80
CA GLY A 107 7.67 -5.48 4.68
C GLY A 107 6.40 -4.98 3.95
N ILE A 108 6.48 -4.71 2.65
CA ILE A 108 5.38 -4.10 1.87
C ILE A 108 4.10 -4.94 1.98
N SER A 109 4.21 -6.26 1.92
CA SER A 109 3.04 -7.14 2.01
C SER A 109 2.26 -7.00 3.32
N ALA A 110 2.95 -6.71 4.42
CA ALA A 110 2.35 -6.48 5.74
C ALA A 110 1.71 -5.08 5.83
N GLU A 111 2.35 -4.07 5.25
CA GLU A 111 1.81 -2.70 5.17
C GLU A 111 0.48 -2.64 4.41
N PHE A 112 0.29 -3.50 3.41
CA PHE A 112 -0.95 -3.61 2.63
C PHE A 112 -1.97 -4.62 3.19
N SER A 113 -1.82 -5.07 4.44
CA SER A 113 -2.74 -6.05 5.05
C SER A 113 -4.22 -5.60 5.05
N ASN A 114 -4.49 -4.33 5.35
CA ASN A 114 -5.85 -3.78 5.31
C ASN A 114 -6.40 -3.66 3.89
N VAL A 115 -5.56 -3.37 2.90
CA VAL A 115 -5.98 -3.35 1.49
C VAL A 115 -6.39 -4.74 1.02
N LYS A 116 -5.66 -5.79 1.44
CA LYS A 116 -6.03 -7.18 1.15
C LYS A 116 -7.39 -7.55 1.77
N LYS A 117 -7.64 -7.12 3.01
CA LYS A 117 -8.94 -7.33 3.67
C LYS A 117 -10.05 -6.58 2.95
N ALA A 118 -9.85 -5.30 2.65
CA ALA A 118 -10.84 -4.46 1.96
C ALA A 118 -11.16 -4.97 0.55
N ALA A 119 -10.17 -5.44 -0.20
CA ALA A 119 -10.37 -6.00 -1.54
C ALA A 119 -11.18 -7.31 -1.56
N ALA A 120 -11.31 -7.98 -0.41
CA ALA A 120 -12.14 -9.18 -0.27
C ALA A 120 -13.59 -8.87 0.15
N ILE A 121 -13.91 -7.61 0.48
CA ILE A 121 -15.26 -7.20 0.84
C ILE A 121 -16.07 -6.99 -0.44
N ASP A 122 -17.18 -7.71 -0.56
CA ASP A 122 -18.22 -7.41 -1.55
C ASP A 122 -19.02 -6.21 -1.07
N TYR A 123 -18.73 -5.05 -1.67
CA TYR A 123 -19.38 -3.79 -1.31
C TYR A 123 -20.89 -3.83 -1.55
N ASP A 124 -21.35 -4.43 -2.64
CA ASP A 124 -22.78 -4.43 -2.99
C ASP A 124 -23.57 -5.31 -2.01
N SER A 125 -23.02 -6.46 -1.64
CA SER A 125 -23.60 -7.33 -0.61
C SER A 125 -23.61 -6.67 0.77
N PHE A 126 -22.52 -5.99 1.16
CA PHE A 126 -22.43 -5.25 2.42
C PHE A 126 -23.45 -4.10 2.46
N ALA A 127 -23.48 -3.26 1.42
CA ALA A 127 -24.42 -2.15 1.31
C ALA A 127 -25.88 -2.65 1.28
N GLY A 128 -26.15 -3.76 0.59
CA GLY A 128 -27.45 -4.42 0.59
C GLY A 128 -27.86 -4.89 1.99
N THR A 129 -26.93 -5.42 2.78
CA THR A 129 -27.18 -5.83 4.18
C THR A 129 -27.51 -4.63 5.06
N CYS A 130 -26.76 -3.53 4.94
CA CYS A 130 -27.06 -2.27 5.66
C CYS A 130 -28.44 -1.74 5.29
N SER A 131 -28.76 -1.66 3.99
CA SER A 131 -30.08 -1.22 3.51
C SER A 131 -31.22 -2.09 4.03
N ALA A 132 -31.03 -3.41 4.05
CA ALA A 132 -32.02 -4.35 4.60
C ALA A 132 -32.21 -4.12 6.10
N LEU A 133 -31.11 -3.96 6.86
CA LEU A 133 -31.16 -3.71 8.29
C LEU A 133 -31.87 -2.39 8.61
N THR A 134 -31.56 -1.30 7.90
CA THR A 134 -32.26 -0.01 8.02
C THR A 134 -33.76 -0.14 7.76
N THR A 135 -34.15 -0.88 6.72
CA THR A 135 -35.57 -1.10 6.40
C THR A 135 -36.26 -1.86 7.53
N ARG A 136 -35.64 -2.92 8.07
CA ARG A 136 -36.21 -3.73 9.15
C ARG A 136 -36.33 -2.95 10.46
N VAL A 137 -35.34 -2.11 10.77
CA VAL A 137 -35.40 -1.21 11.94
C VAL A 137 -36.58 -0.24 11.80
N ALA A 138 -36.78 0.35 10.62
CA ALA A 138 -37.93 1.22 10.36
C ALA A 138 -39.28 0.48 10.49
N GLU A 139 -39.39 -0.74 9.95
CA GLU A 139 -40.60 -1.57 10.11
C GLU A 139 -40.91 -1.88 11.58
N ILE A 140 -39.90 -2.27 12.37
CA ILE A 140 -40.07 -2.57 13.79
C ILE A 140 -40.49 -1.30 14.56
N ARG A 141 -39.92 -0.15 14.23
CA ARG A 141 -40.28 1.14 14.83
C ARG A 141 -41.76 1.46 14.65
N GLU A 142 -42.30 1.27 13.44
CA GLU A 142 -43.73 1.48 13.18
C GLU A 142 -44.61 0.51 13.98
N LEU A 143 -44.22 -0.76 14.09
CA LEU A 143 -44.94 -1.76 14.90
C LEU A 143 -44.94 -1.40 16.39
N VAL A 144 -43.84 -0.85 16.90
CA VAL A 144 -43.71 -0.42 18.29
C VAL A 144 -44.62 0.78 18.58
N ILE A 145 -44.67 1.76 17.68
CA ILE A 145 -45.58 2.92 17.77
C ILE A 145 -47.04 2.46 17.80
N GLN A 146 -47.43 1.52 16.94
CA GLN A 146 -48.79 0.97 16.92
C GLN A 146 -49.18 0.28 18.23
N ARG A 147 -48.25 -0.47 18.85
CA ARG A 147 -48.50 -1.19 20.11
C ARG A 147 -48.56 -0.28 21.34
N GLU A 148 -47.88 0.86 21.28
CA GLU A 148 -47.86 1.82 22.37
C GLU A 148 -49.24 2.44 22.62
N ASN A 149 -50.00 2.69 21.54
CA ASN A 149 -51.38 3.20 21.58
C ASN A 149 -52.38 2.24 22.26
N ASN A 150 -52.03 0.96 22.41
CA ASN A 150 -52.88 -0.07 23.04
C ASN A 150 -52.49 -0.39 24.50
N GLY A 151 -51.77 0.51 25.18
CA GLY A 151 -51.34 0.31 26.57
C GLY A 151 -49.98 -0.36 26.66
N GLY A 152 -48.97 0.27 26.04
CA GLY A 152 -47.59 -0.22 25.97
C GLY A 152 -47.01 -0.67 27.30
N GLY A 153 -46.69 -1.97 27.41
CA GLY A 153 -46.04 -2.56 28.58
C GLY A 153 -44.51 -2.52 28.50
N ARG A 154 -43.84 -3.31 29.37
CA ARG A 154 -42.38 -3.40 29.48
C ARG A 154 -41.67 -3.65 28.14
N PHE A 155 -42.27 -4.42 27.23
CA PHE A 155 -41.72 -4.71 25.90
C PHE A 155 -41.48 -3.46 25.06
N VAL A 156 -42.43 -2.52 25.02
CA VAL A 156 -42.34 -1.30 24.20
C VAL A 156 -41.18 -0.42 24.67
N ARG A 157 -41.00 -0.30 25.99
CA ARG A 157 -39.89 0.46 26.59
C ARG A 157 -38.53 -0.13 26.21
N GLU A 158 -38.34 -1.44 26.35
CA GLU A 158 -37.08 -2.09 25.99
C GLU A 158 -36.81 -2.02 24.48
N MET A 159 -37.85 -2.20 23.65
CA MET A 159 -37.71 -2.13 22.19
C MET A 159 -37.34 -0.73 21.69
N LYS A 160 -37.85 0.33 22.34
CA LYS A 160 -37.42 1.71 22.03
C LYS A 160 -35.93 1.93 22.29
N ALA A 161 -35.42 1.44 23.43
CA ALA A 161 -34.00 1.54 23.74
C ALA A 161 -33.13 0.77 22.73
N PHE A 162 -33.57 -0.43 22.34
CA PHE A 162 -32.92 -1.21 21.28
C PHE A 162 -32.90 -0.46 19.93
N LEU A 163 -34.04 0.08 19.50
CA LEU A 163 -34.14 0.81 18.23
C LEU A 163 -33.26 2.06 18.21
N GLN A 164 -33.21 2.80 19.32
CA GLN A 164 -32.33 3.96 19.43
C GLN A 164 -30.86 3.56 19.25
N ALA A 165 -30.39 2.53 19.95
CA ALA A 165 -29.02 2.04 19.81
C ALA A 165 -28.73 1.52 18.38
N ALA A 166 -29.69 0.81 17.79
CA ALA A 166 -29.56 0.29 16.43
C ALA A 166 -29.51 1.40 15.38
N GLU A 167 -30.31 2.47 15.53
CA GLU A 167 -30.28 3.64 14.65
C GLU A 167 -28.95 4.40 14.79
N GLU A 168 -28.43 4.57 16.00
CA GLU A 168 -27.11 5.17 16.24
C GLU A 168 -25.99 4.37 15.53
N GLU A 169 -25.98 3.04 15.65
CA GLU A 169 -24.99 2.18 14.97
C GLU A 169 -25.11 2.17 13.44
N LEU A 170 -26.29 2.47 12.88
CA LEU A 170 -26.53 2.49 11.44
C LEU A 170 -26.21 3.84 10.78
N THR A 171 -25.98 4.90 11.56
CA THR A 171 -25.71 6.26 11.04
C THR A 171 -24.23 6.54 10.72
N VAL A 172 -23.41 5.51 10.54
CA VAL A 172 -21.95 5.59 10.27
C VAL A 172 -21.65 6.02 8.83
#